data_AF-A0A7Y2URY8-F1
#
_entry.id   AF-A0A7Y2URY8-F1
#
_cell.length_a   1.000
_cell.length_b   1.000
_cell.length_c   1.000
_cell.angle_alpha   90.00
_cell.angle_beta   90.00
_cell.angle_gamma   90.00
#
_symmetry.space_group_name_H-M   'P 1'
#
loop_
_entity.id
_entity.type
_entity.pdbx_description
1 polymer ?
#
loop_
_entity_poly.entity_id
_entity_poly.type
_entity_poly.pdbx_seq_one_letter_code
_entity_poly.pdbx_strand_id
1 'polypeptide(L)' 'MDFDAPLKQGTLIRRYKRFLADIELPEGEEITVHCPNSGSMRGCSTPGSPVCFSRSDNPGRKYPHTLEMVHSGNSW' A
#
# COMPACT_ATOMS: atom_id res chain seq x y z
N MET A 1 -12.17 10.77 -7.43
CA MET A 1 -10.70 10.80 -7.44
C MET A 1 -10.30 9.83 -8.52
N ASP A 2 -9.63 10.31 -9.55
CA ASP A 2 -9.29 9.52 -10.72
C ASP A 2 -7.83 9.12 -10.64
N PHE A 3 -7.55 7.83 -10.73
CA PHE A 3 -6.19 7.31 -10.82
C PHE A 3 -5.90 6.98 -12.29
N ASP A 4 -4.72 7.36 -12.78
CA ASP A 4 -4.32 7.16 -14.18
C ASP A 4 -4.28 5.67 -14.58
N ALA A 5 -4.11 4.78 -13.61
CA ALA A 5 -4.15 3.35 -13.78
C ALA A 5 -5.04 2.71 -12.70
N PRO A 6 -5.68 1.56 -12.99
CA PRO A 6 -6.48 0.85 -12.00
C PRO A 6 -5.61 0.43 -10.81
N LEU A 7 -6.11 0.70 -9.60
CA LEU A 7 -5.44 0.26 -8.40
C LEU A 7 -5.53 -1.26 -8.26
N LYS A 8 -4.44 -1.86 -7.78
CA LYS A 8 -4.37 -3.26 -7.41
C LYS A 8 -4.70 -3.41 -5.93
N GLN A 9 -5.18 -4.58 -5.54
CA GLN A 9 -5.56 -4.89 -4.16
C GLN A 9 -4.57 -5.83 -3.50
N GLY A 10 -4.47 -5.75 -2.19
CA GLY A 10 -3.70 -6.66 -1.35
C GLY A 10 -4.11 -6.53 0.12
N THR A 11 -3.35 -7.19 0.99
CA THR A 11 -3.57 -7.17 2.44
C THR A 11 -2.35 -6.60 3.13
N LEU A 12 -2.52 -5.60 4.00
CA LEU A 12 -1.42 -5.02 4.76
C LEU A 12 -0.85 -6.04 5.75
N ILE A 13 0.43 -6.36 5.65
CA ILE A 13 1.13 -7.18 6.66
C ILE A 13 1.65 -6.26 7.76
N ARG A 14 2.41 -5.22 7.38
CA ARG A 14 2.98 -4.25 8.32
C ARG A 14 3.43 -2.99 7.61
N ARG A 15 3.39 -1.86 8.33
CA ARG A 15 4.06 -0.61 7.94
C ARG A 15 5.26 -0.35 8.85
N TYR A 16 6.39 0.05 8.28
CA TYR A 16 7.63 0.27 9.03
C TYR A 16 8.51 1.33 8.35
N LYS A 17 9.48 1.86 9.10
CA LYS A 17 10.38 2.94 8.64
C LYS A 17 9.64 4.12 7.98
N ARG A 18 8.37 4.33 8.37
CA ARG A 18 7.38 5.29 7.85
C ARG A 18 7.00 5.11 6.38
N PHE A 19 7.97 4.91 5.51
CA PHE A 19 7.80 4.94 4.06
C PHE A 19 7.74 3.57 3.39
N LEU A 20 7.72 2.49 4.17
CA LEU A 20 7.65 1.12 3.68
C LEU A 20 6.45 0.41 4.29
N ALA A 21 5.78 -0.38 3.47
CA ALA A 21 4.77 -1.33 3.91
C ALA A 21 4.98 -2.64 3.16
N ASP A 22 4.90 -3.75 3.88
CA ASP A 22 4.81 -5.08 3.27
C ASP A 22 3.33 -5.43 3.13
N ILE A 23 2.96 -5.94 1.97
CA ILE A 23 1.60 -6.35 1.64
C ILE A 23 1.62 -7.73 1.00
N GLU A 24 0.57 -8.51 1.23
CA GLU A 24 0.33 -9.79 0.56
C GLU A 24 -0.61 -9.56 -0.64
N LEU A 25 -0.23 -10.09 -1.81
CA LEU A 25 -1.06 -10.11 -3.01
C LEU A 25 -2.10 -11.23 -2.93
N PRO A 26 -3.21 -11.16 -3.71
CA PRO A 26 -4.21 -12.23 -3.75
C PRO A 26 -3.66 -13.62 -4.10
N GLU A 27 -2.54 -13.67 -4.82
CA GLU A 27 -1.83 -14.90 -5.19
C GLU A 27 -0.92 -15.44 -4.08
N GLY A 28 -0.79 -14.73 -2.95
CA GLY A 28 0.03 -15.11 -1.79
C GLY A 28 1.48 -14.61 -1.84
N GLU A 29 1.86 -13.82 -2.84
CA GLU A 29 3.19 -13.19 -2.90
C GLU A 29 3.26 -11.98 -1.97
N GLU A 30 4.31 -11.89 -1.15
CA GLU A 30 4.59 -10.71 -0.34
C GLU A 30 5.47 -9.72 -1.10
N ILE A 31 5.04 -8.45 -1.17
CA ILE A 31 5.83 -7.38 -1.77
C ILE A 31 5.97 -6.18 -0.83
N THR A 32 7.10 -5.47 -0.93
CA THR A 32 7.29 -4.18 -0.26
C THR A 32 6.85 -3.03 -1.19
N VAL A 33 5.97 -2.17 -0.68
CA VAL A 33 5.49 -0.96 -1.37
C VAL A 33 5.92 0.31 -0.65
N HIS A 34 6.03 1.41 -1.40
CA HIS A 34 6.25 2.73 -0.83
C HIS A 34 4.98 3.22 -0.13
N CYS A 35 5.10 3.68 1.11
CA CYS A 35 4.05 4.38 1.82
C CYS A 35 4.30 5.89 1.77
N PRO A 36 3.54 6.68 0.99
CA PRO A 36 3.78 8.11 0.79
C PRO A 36 3.23 8.96 1.94
N ASN A 37 3.25 8.45 3.17
CA ASN A 37 2.77 9.15 4.37
C ASN A 37 3.89 9.16 5.42
N SER A 38 4.33 10.33 5.87
CA SER A 38 5.38 10.49 6.89
C SER A 38 4.84 10.49 8.33
N GLY A 39 3.51 10.60 8.48
CA GLY A 39 2.78 10.66 9.75
C GLY A 39 2.56 9.29 10.40
N SER A 40 1.83 9.28 11.51
CA SER A 40 1.66 8.08 12.33
C SER A 40 0.77 7.00 11.70
N MET A 41 -0.19 7.39 10.84
CA MET A 41 -1.25 6.50 10.30
C MET A 41 -1.97 5.68 11.38
N ARG A 42 -2.18 6.28 12.57
CA ARG A 42 -3.02 5.67 13.61
C ARG A 42 -4.41 5.40 13.05
N GLY A 43 -4.88 4.16 13.13
CA GLY A 43 -6.17 3.72 12.58
C GLY A 43 -6.16 3.36 11.08
N CYS A 44 -5.05 3.59 10.37
CA CYS A 44 -4.90 3.32 8.93
C CYS A 44 -3.67 2.47 8.61
N SER A 45 -3.21 1.64 9.56
CA SER A 45 -2.02 0.80 9.38
C SER A 45 -2.11 -0.54 10.13
N THR A 46 -3.33 -0.99 10.40
CA THR A 46 -3.60 -2.25 11.10
C THR A 46 -3.23 -3.43 10.21
N PRO A 47 -2.40 -4.38 10.66
CA PRO A 47 -2.17 -5.64 9.94
C PRO A 47 -3.49 -6.36 9.63
N GLY A 48 -3.59 -6.95 8.45
CA GLY A 48 -4.80 -7.58 7.93
C GLY A 48 -5.76 -6.61 7.23
N SER A 49 -5.53 -5.29 7.28
CA SER A 49 -6.37 -4.33 6.55
C SER A 49 -6.25 -4.54 5.03
N PRO A 50 -7.37 -4.57 4.29
CA PRO A 50 -7.35 -4.45 2.83
C PRO A 50 -6.67 -3.15 2.39
N VAL A 51 -5.89 -3.23 1.32
CA VAL A 51 -5.20 -2.07 0.75
C VAL A 51 -5.40 -1.98 -0.75
N CYS A 52 -5.30 -0.75 -1.27
CA CYS A 52 -5.16 -0.50 -2.70
C CYS A 52 -3.81 0.17 -2.96
N PHE A 53 -3.14 -0.24 -4.03
CA PHE A 53 -1.83 0.28 -4.42
C PHE A 53 -1.73 0.49 -5.93
N SER A 54 -0.92 1.47 -6.33
CA SER A 54 -0.60 1.76 -7.72
C SER A 54 0.75 1.16 -8.12
N ARG A 55 1.01 1.04 -9.43
CA ARG A 55 2.33 0.71 -9.98
C ARG A 55 2.78 1.87 -10.88
N SER A 56 4.02 2.32 -10.70
CA SER A 56 4.69 3.28 -11.57
C SER A 56 5.64 2.55 -12.53
N ASP A 57 5.65 2.99 -13.79
CA ASP A 57 6.56 2.47 -14.82
C ASP A 57 7.94 3.16 -14.82
N ASN A 58 8.20 4.08 -13.89
CA ASN A 58 9.50 4.75 -13.79
C ASN A 58 10.59 3.76 -13.31
N PRO A 59 11.57 3.40 -14.16
CA PRO A 59 12.58 2.41 -13.83
C PRO A 59 13.57 2.87 -12.75
N GLY A 60 13.64 4.18 -12.47
CA GLY A 60 14.49 4.74 -11.42
C GLY A 60 13.94 4.56 -10.00
N ARG A 61 12.70 4.08 -9.84
CA ARG A 61 12.11 3.84 -8.53
C ARG A 61 12.63 2.53 -7.93
N LYS A 62 13.20 2.62 -6.72
CA LYS A 62 13.55 1.44 -5.92
C LYS A 62 12.32 0.59 -5.56
N TYR A 63 11.19 1.24 -5.28
CA TYR A 63 9.90 0.59 -5.03
C TYR A 63 8.91 1.08 -6.09
N PRO A 64 8.55 0.24 -7.08
CA PRO A 64 7.67 0.66 -8.18
C PRO A 64 6.21 0.77 -7.74
N HIS A 65 5.84 0.19 -6.61
CA HIS A 65 4.49 0.19 -6.07
C HIS A 65 4.32 1.24 -4.96
N THR A 66 3.16 1.92 -4.94
CA THR A 66 2.82 2.92 -3.93
C THR A 66 1.51 2.54 -3.25
N LEU A 67 1.50 2.53 -1.91
CA LEU A 67 0.30 2.34 -1.11
C LEU A 67 -0.58 3.60 -1.21
N GLU A 68 -1.75 3.47 -1.83
CA GLU A 68 -2.67 4.59 -2.03
C GLU A 68 -3.74 4.66 -0.95
N MET A 69 -4.29 3.50 -0.57
CA MET A 69 -5.46 3.42 0.33
C MET A 69 -5.32 2.25 1.29
N VAL A 70 -5.79 2.43 2.52
CA VAL A 70 -5.86 1.39 3.55
C VAL A 70 -7.27 1.40 4.13
N HIS A 71 -7.97 0.28 4.01
CA HIS A 71 -9.31 0.16 4.54
C HIS A 71 -9.32 0.14 6.07
N SER A 72 -10.07 1.06 6.66
CA SER A 72 -10.21 1.26 8.11
C SER A 72 -11.51 0.62 8.65
N GLY A 73 -11.85 -0.57 8.16
CA GLY A 73 -13.03 -1.34 8.56
C GLY A 73 -14.36 -0.83 7.97
N ASN A 74 -14.61 0.47 8.02
CA ASN A 74 -15.85 1.09 7.52
C ASN A 74 -15.65 2.04 6.33
N SER A 75 -14.41 2.40 6.03
CA SER A 75 -14.08 3.35 4.98
C SER A 75 -12.75 3.04 4.34
N TRP A 76 -12.64 3.41 3.07
CA TRP A 76 -11.38 3.47 2.34
C TRP A 76 -10.70 4.83 2.51
#